data_AF-A0A0Q6NFI2-F1
#
_entry.id   AF-A0A0Q6NFI2-F1
#
_cell.length_a   1.000
_cell.length_b   1.000
_cell.length_c   1.000
_cell.angle_alpha   90.00
_cell.angle_beta   90.00
_cell.angle_gamma   90.00
#
_symmetry.space_group_name_H-M   'P 1'
#
loop_
_entity.id
_entity.type
_entity.pdbx_description
1 polymer ?
#
loop_
_entity_poly.entity_id
_entity_poly.type
_entity_poly.pdbx_seq_one_letter_code
_entity_poly.pdbx_strand_id
1 'polypeptide(L)'
;MNDVQFSLEELATLREHGVVLFADRVIFDAQPPMAEPRIAAIEAQCAGPIPEALAALWRQTAGGRLDYDLSLLMNGNVESVSWSELFWDGSDGYRDLQGWIGHEQELAKEAAEEESRPWSGKLTHLPFGGFEYLDRVYAVVEPGPQHGHITAWKQGLPPAWTHALHEDGVSTIAPDLRGAFAALHLDENPLAPTSDYFSGQALLQYLDDRHQDHGLDLDLMDKLVSFYCQAMIDWRTPLADGTLRRLPATARAALHHAIATDDADLVAELAAAGVSFDGPQQGSALATDVAIGKDAFTAAMALVRAGAPVAADALRNVDGQISPELTSALLANGAEPSVGAIVHCAACGAPASAHLIADACAQAGIDVQPAFAVERDAMLAELQATLLEVRDGSHGHYLGAEGLAERIEHLQAFRL
;
A
#
# COMPACT_ATOMS: atom_id res chain seq x y z
N MET A 1 -9.47 22.39 12.81
CA MET A 1 -8.38 21.64 13.46
C MET A 1 -7.66 22.57 14.42
N ASN A 2 -7.45 22.13 15.66
CA ASN A 2 -6.57 22.86 16.59
C ASN A 2 -5.14 22.66 16.11
N ASP A 3 -4.43 23.76 15.87
CA ASP A 3 -3.01 23.76 15.54
C ASP A 3 -2.24 23.23 16.75
N VAL A 4 -1.70 22.01 16.68
CA VAL A 4 -0.97 21.39 17.80
C VAL A 4 0.44 21.97 17.78
N GLN A 5 0.69 22.90 18.69
CA GLN A 5 1.99 23.57 18.80
C GLN A 5 2.82 22.99 19.93
N PHE A 6 4.06 22.62 19.63
CA PHE A 6 5.05 22.15 20.60
C PHE A 6 5.92 23.32 21.08
N SER A 7 6.19 23.36 22.39
CA SER A 7 7.17 24.24 22.97
C SER A 7 8.59 23.78 22.61
N LEU A 8 9.58 24.68 22.77
CA LEU A 8 10.98 24.32 22.55
C LEU A 8 11.47 23.23 23.53
N GLU A 9 10.96 23.20 24.76
CA GLU A 9 11.27 22.16 25.73
C GLU A 9 10.66 20.81 25.31
N GLU A 10 9.41 20.80 24.85
CA GLU A 10 8.78 19.58 24.35
C GLU A 10 9.52 19.03 23.13
N LEU A 11 9.93 19.89 22.18
CA LEU A 11 10.73 19.47 21.03
C LEU A 11 12.11 18.92 21.45
N ALA A 12 12.73 19.49 22.48
CA ALA A 12 13.99 18.99 23.02
C ALA A 12 13.80 17.61 23.67
N THR A 13 12.75 17.43 24.48
CA THR A 13 12.40 16.14 25.07
C THR A 13 12.10 15.11 23.99
N LEU A 14 11.28 15.43 23.00
CA LEU A 14 11.02 14.54 21.85
C LEU A 14 12.32 14.12 21.15
N ARG A 15 13.24 15.05 20.95
CA ARG A 15 14.56 14.77 20.35
C ARG A 15 15.39 13.81 21.20
N GLU A 16 15.37 13.93 22.53
CA GLU A 16 16.03 13.00 23.45
C GLU A 16 15.45 11.57 23.34
N HIS A 17 14.16 11.46 23.01
CA HIS A 17 13.48 10.19 22.74
C HIS A 17 13.57 9.72 21.27
N GLY A 18 14.41 10.37 20.44
CA GLY A 18 14.59 9.99 19.04
C GLY A 18 13.44 10.39 18.12
N VAL A 19 12.70 11.45 18.45
CA VAL A 19 11.61 11.98 17.63
C VAL A 19 11.97 13.35 17.07
N VAL A 20 11.75 13.56 15.77
CA VAL A 20 11.90 14.83 15.07
C VAL A 20 10.63 15.14 14.29
N LEU A 21 10.21 16.41 14.32
CA LEU A 21 9.12 16.90 13.48
C LEU A 21 9.70 17.65 12.28
N PHE A 22 9.38 17.18 11.06
CA PHE A 22 9.83 17.82 9.83
C PHE A 22 8.67 17.89 8.84
N ALA A 23 8.41 19.08 8.30
CA ALA A 23 7.35 19.33 7.31
C ALA A 23 6.00 18.70 7.69
N ASP A 24 5.56 18.96 8.93
CA ASP A 24 4.31 18.46 9.51
C ASP A 24 4.20 16.93 9.60
N ARG A 25 5.32 16.23 9.64
CA ARG A 25 5.39 14.78 9.86
C ARG A 25 6.35 14.44 10.99
N VAL A 26 5.99 13.39 11.71
CA VAL A 26 6.79 12.72 12.73
C VAL A 26 7.80 11.78 12.06
N ILE A 27 9.08 11.95 12.40
CA ILE A 27 10.16 11.00 12.16
C ILE A 27 10.55 10.43 13.52
N PHE A 28 10.48 9.12 13.68
CA PHE A 28 10.89 8.43 14.91
C PHE A 28 12.15 7.62 14.68
N ASP A 29 12.79 7.14 15.75
CA ASP A 29 14.13 6.54 15.66
C ASP A 29 15.14 7.43 14.92
N ALA A 30 14.97 8.74 15.12
CA ALA A 30 15.70 9.79 14.45
C ALA A 30 17.17 9.76 14.85
N GLN A 31 18.04 9.78 13.84
CA GLN A 31 19.49 9.73 14.04
C GLN A 31 20.06 11.13 14.36
N PRO A 32 21.29 11.19 14.91
CA PRO A 32 22.00 12.46 15.05
C PRO A 32 22.08 13.24 13.72
N PRO A 33 22.18 14.58 13.76
CA PRO A 33 22.31 15.37 12.54
C PRO A 33 23.57 14.99 11.74
N MET A 34 23.46 15.04 10.42
CA MET A 34 24.61 14.85 9.54
C MET A 34 25.53 16.07 9.59
N ALA A 35 26.83 15.85 9.78
CA ALA A 35 27.81 16.93 9.81
C ALA A 35 28.02 17.55 8.40
N GLU A 36 28.24 18.87 8.33
CA GLU A 36 28.46 19.59 7.07
C GLU A 36 29.56 18.98 6.16
N PRO A 37 30.72 18.54 6.68
CA PRO A 37 31.73 17.90 5.83
C PRO A 37 31.23 16.62 5.15
N ARG A 38 30.29 15.93 5.79
CA ARG A 38 29.68 14.73 5.23
C ARG A 38 28.66 15.06 4.14
N ILE A 39 27.80 16.05 4.37
CA ILE A 39 26.88 16.57 3.35
C ILE A 39 27.68 17.00 2.10
N ALA A 40 28.77 17.75 2.28
CA ALA A 40 29.64 18.16 1.19
C ALA A 40 30.30 16.98 0.45
N ALA A 41 30.67 15.91 1.16
CA ALA A 41 31.22 14.71 0.54
C ALA A 41 30.18 13.93 -0.29
N ILE A 42 28.91 13.97 0.08
CA ILE A 42 27.81 13.41 -0.72
C ILE A 42 27.51 14.31 -1.93
N GLU A 43 27.46 15.63 -1.73
CA GLU A 43 27.29 16.60 -2.82
C GLU A 43 28.36 16.44 -3.90
N ALA A 44 29.60 16.19 -3.48
CA ALA A 44 30.70 15.93 -4.39
C ALA A 44 30.50 14.68 -5.28
N GLN A 45 29.54 13.79 -4.98
CA GLN A 45 29.17 12.62 -5.80
C GLN A 45 27.98 12.89 -6.73
N CYS A 46 27.33 14.05 -6.58
CA CYS A 46 26.15 14.46 -7.33
C CYS A 46 26.53 15.28 -8.58
N ALA A 47 25.65 15.28 -9.58
CA ALA A 47 25.82 16.05 -10.82
C ALA A 47 25.57 17.55 -10.63
N GLY A 48 24.84 17.93 -9.57
CA GLY A 48 24.56 19.28 -9.13
C GLY A 48 24.55 19.38 -7.60
N PRO A 49 24.21 20.55 -7.04
CA PRO A 49 24.17 20.75 -5.59
C PRO A 49 23.10 19.86 -4.94
N ILE A 50 23.20 19.63 -3.63
CA ILE A 50 22.11 18.99 -2.90
C ILE A 50 20.98 20.01 -2.71
N PRO A 51 19.70 19.66 -2.97
CA PRO A 51 18.57 20.54 -2.71
C PRO A 51 18.54 20.99 -1.24
N GLU A 52 18.36 22.29 -1.00
CA GLU A 52 18.45 22.86 0.36
C GLU A 52 17.48 22.21 1.35
N ALA A 53 16.29 21.80 0.91
CA ALA A 53 15.34 21.11 1.78
C ALA A 53 15.87 19.76 2.29
N LEU A 54 16.60 19.01 1.45
CA LEU A 54 17.24 17.75 1.85
C LEU A 54 18.43 18.00 2.78
N ALA A 55 19.25 19.01 2.49
CA ALA A 55 20.32 19.42 3.40
C ALA A 55 19.77 19.86 4.77
N ALA A 56 18.65 20.60 4.79
CA ALA A 56 17.97 21.00 6.02
C ALA A 56 17.40 19.81 6.81
N LEU A 57 16.85 18.80 6.13
CA LEU A 57 16.44 17.54 6.77
C LEU A 57 17.65 16.88 7.43
N TRP A 58 18.75 16.70 6.70
CA TRP A 58 19.97 16.06 7.24
C TRP A 58 20.62 16.82 8.40
N ARG A 59 20.52 18.16 8.41
CA ARG A 59 20.93 18.99 9.57
C ARG A 59 20.03 18.82 10.79
N GLN A 60 18.84 18.24 10.65
CA GLN A 60 17.97 17.90 11.76
C GLN A 60 18.11 16.43 12.15
N THR A 61 18.15 15.52 11.17
CA THR A 61 18.28 14.08 11.37
C THR A 61 18.92 13.43 10.15
N ALA A 62 19.99 12.66 10.33
CA ALA A 62 20.66 11.98 9.22
C ALA A 62 19.83 10.81 8.66
N GLY A 63 18.97 10.23 9.49
CA GLY A 63 18.09 9.09 9.18
C GLY A 63 16.92 9.02 10.15
N GLY A 64 16.22 7.89 10.14
CA GLY A 64 15.06 7.65 10.98
C GLY A 64 13.96 6.94 10.22
N ARG A 65 12.84 6.72 10.88
CA ARG A 65 11.70 5.95 10.38
C ARG A 65 10.47 6.82 10.19
N LEU A 66 9.68 6.41 9.23
CA LEU A 66 8.39 6.98 8.83
C LEU A 66 7.37 5.83 8.84
N ASP A 67 6.12 6.13 9.18
CA ASP A 67 5.07 5.11 9.31
C ASP A 67 3.75 5.58 8.67
N TYR A 68 3.86 6.11 7.46
CA TYR A 68 2.74 6.70 6.72
C TYR A 68 2.46 5.96 5.43
N ASP A 69 1.25 6.15 4.91
CA ASP A 69 0.86 5.73 3.58
C ASP A 69 1.39 6.70 2.51
N LEU A 70 1.77 6.14 1.37
CA LEU A 70 2.13 6.88 0.17
C LEU A 70 1.62 6.13 -1.07
N SER A 71 0.62 6.70 -1.72
CA SER A 71 0.02 6.14 -2.94
C SER A 71 0.38 6.99 -4.16
N LEU A 72 0.94 6.37 -5.20
CA LEU A 72 1.39 7.05 -6.42
C LEU A 72 0.84 6.37 -7.67
N LEU A 73 0.60 7.17 -8.71
CA LEU A 73 0.30 6.64 -10.04
C LEU A 73 1.60 6.21 -10.72
N MET A 74 1.69 4.94 -11.11
CA MET A 74 2.84 4.34 -11.81
C MET A 74 2.34 3.41 -12.91
N ASN A 75 2.74 3.67 -14.16
CA ASN A 75 2.38 2.83 -15.31
C ASN A 75 0.87 2.53 -15.46
N GLY A 76 0.01 3.45 -15.00
CA GLY A 76 -1.45 3.29 -15.02
C GLY A 76 -2.04 2.66 -13.76
N ASN A 77 -1.22 2.15 -12.84
CA ASN A 77 -1.64 1.59 -11.56
C ASN A 77 -1.61 2.62 -10.43
N VAL A 78 -2.30 2.34 -9.32
CA VAL A 78 -2.18 3.06 -8.04
C VAL A 78 -1.32 2.23 -7.08
N GLU A 79 -0.03 2.53 -7.00
CA GLU A 79 0.92 1.76 -6.22
C GLU A 79 1.15 2.36 -4.83
N SER A 80 1.19 1.50 -3.82
CA SER A 80 1.70 1.87 -2.50
C SER A 80 3.21 1.79 -2.52
N VAL A 81 3.88 2.89 -2.16
CA VAL A 81 5.33 2.99 -2.05
C VAL A 81 5.70 3.04 -0.59
N SER A 82 6.46 2.05 -0.12
CA SER A 82 6.96 2.02 1.25
C SER A 82 8.13 3.00 1.39
N TRP A 83 7.85 4.17 1.95
CA TRP A 83 8.87 5.12 2.38
C TRP A 83 8.96 5.13 3.91
N SER A 84 9.41 4.01 4.46
CA SER A 84 9.46 3.79 5.91
C SER A 84 10.83 4.10 6.54
N GLU A 85 11.87 4.28 5.72
CA GLU A 85 13.22 4.62 6.16
C GLU A 85 13.77 5.87 5.45
N LEU A 86 14.47 6.70 6.23
CA LEU A 86 15.43 7.70 5.75
C LEU A 86 16.83 7.10 5.84
N PHE A 87 17.46 6.89 4.68
CA PHE A 87 18.77 6.23 4.60
C PHE A 87 19.85 7.09 5.27
N TRP A 88 20.67 6.45 6.10
CA TRP A 88 21.78 7.09 6.80
C TRP A 88 23.02 6.19 6.82
N ASP A 89 24.17 6.75 7.19
CA ASP A 89 25.44 6.01 7.21
C ASP A 89 25.50 5.04 8.40
N GLY A 90 25.51 3.74 8.15
CA GLY A 90 25.44 2.73 9.20
C GLY A 90 24.03 2.26 9.57
N SER A 91 23.02 2.51 8.73
CA SER A 91 21.72 1.86 8.89
C SER A 91 21.84 0.34 8.79
N ASP A 92 21.10 -0.37 9.64
CA ASP A 92 21.07 -1.84 9.67
C ASP A 92 20.15 -2.46 8.60
N GLY A 93 19.58 -1.63 7.72
CA GLY A 93 18.74 -2.06 6.59
C GLY A 93 19.52 -2.80 5.49
N TYR A 94 18.87 -2.99 4.33
CA TYR A 94 19.47 -3.74 3.22
C TYR A 94 20.81 -3.15 2.74
N ARG A 95 20.85 -1.82 2.65
CA ARG A 95 22.08 -1.02 2.44
C ARG A 95 21.94 0.27 3.21
N ASP A 96 23.08 0.78 3.67
CA ASP A 96 23.17 2.13 4.21
C ASP A 96 23.23 3.19 3.12
N LEU A 97 23.22 4.47 3.51
CA LEU A 97 23.24 5.58 2.54
C LEU A 97 24.42 5.48 1.57
N GLN A 98 25.60 5.06 2.02
CA GLN A 98 26.74 4.85 1.13
C GLN A 98 26.58 3.63 0.24
N GLY A 99 26.06 2.54 0.78
CA GLY A 99 25.76 1.34 0.04
C GLY A 99 24.77 1.61 -1.09
N TRP A 100 23.75 2.44 -0.85
CA TRP A 100 22.81 2.89 -1.88
C TRP A 100 23.46 3.82 -2.90
N ILE A 101 24.20 4.84 -2.47
CA ILE A 101 24.93 5.72 -3.40
C ILE A 101 25.87 4.91 -4.32
N GLY A 102 26.63 3.98 -3.75
CA GLY A 102 27.53 3.10 -4.51
C GLY A 102 26.78 2.19 -5.48
N HIS A 103 25.66 1.61 -5.04
CA HIS A 103 24.80 0.79 -5.90
C HIS A 103 24.23 1.59 -7.08
N GLU A 104 23.71 2.80 -6.84
CA GLU A 104 23.19 3.65 -7.92
C GLU A 104 24.29 4.12 -8.89
N GLN A 105 25.52 4.29 -8.40
CA GLN A 105 26.68 4.58 -9.25
C GLN A 105 27.03 3.39 -10.15
N GLU A 106 26.97 2.17 -9.63
CA GLU A 106 27.17 0.95 -10.42
C GLU A 106 26.10 0.83 -11.52
N LEU A 107 24.82 0.97 -11.16
CA LEU A 107 23.71 0.93 -12.12
C LEU A 107 23.82 2.02 -13.19
N ALA A 108 24.13 3.26 -12.80
CA ALA A 108 24.30 4.36 -13.74
C ALA A 108 25.46 4.13 -14.72
N LYS A 109 26.53 3.47 -14.26
CA LYS A 109 27.65 3.07 -15.10
C LYS A 109 27.26 1.98 -16.08
N GLU A 110 26.61 0.92 -15.61
CA GLU A 110 26.14 -0.20 -16.44
C GLU A 110 25.20 0.28 -17.54
N ALA A 111 24.19 1.09 -17.20
CA ALA A 111 23.26 1.67 -18.16
C ALA A 111 23.98 2.55 -19.20
N ALA A 112 24.99 3.32 -18.80
CA ALA A 112 25.77 4.14 -19.73
C ALA A 112 26.63 3.29 -20.69
N GLU A 113 27.21 2.19 -20.19
CA GLU A 113 27.97 1.23 -21.00
C GLU A 113 27.06 0.52 -22.02
N GLU A 114 25.87 0.06 -21.60
CA GLU A 114 24.87 -0.56 -22.47
C GLU A 114 24.37 0.40 -23.56
N GLU A 115 24.12 1.66 -23.21
CA GLU A 115 23.68 2.70 -24.14
C GLU A 115 24.83 3.33 -24.95
N SER A 116 26.08 2.89 -24.74
CA SER A 116 27.29 3.44 -25.38
C SER A 116 27.43 4.96 -25.22
N ARG A 117 27.03 5.51 -24.06
CA ARG A 117 27.16 6.93 -23.72
C ARG A 117 28.25 7.16 -22.66
N PRO A 118 28.97 8.29 -22.69
CA PRO A 118 29.89 8.63 -21.61
C PRO A 118 29.11 8.97 -20.34
N TRP A 119 29.51 8.40 -19.20
CA TRP A 119 29.00 8.76 -17.88
C TRP A 119 30.00 9.64 -17.13
N SER A 120 29.49 10.66 -16.44
CA SER A 120 30.30 11.65 -15.71
C SER A 120 30.87 11.14 -14.39
N GLY A 121 30.49 9.94 -13.95
CA GLY A 121 30.80 9.42 -12.62
C GLY A 121 30.02 10.11 -11.50
N LYS A 122 28.92 10.80 -11.83
CA LYS A 122 28.07 11.54 -10.89
C LYS A 122 26.63 11.05 -10.96
N LEU A 123 25.96 11.07 -9.82
CA LEU A 123 24.53 10.76 -9.72
C LEU A 123 23.68 11.94 -10.19
N THR A 124 22.64 11.66 -10.97
CA THR A 124 21.58 12.63 -11.30
C THR A 124 20.41 12.55 -10.32
N HIS A 125 20.26 11.40 -9.65
CA HIS A 125 19.26 11.11 -8.63
C HIS A 125 19.98 10.58 -7.39
N LEU A 126 19.80 11.25 -6.25
CA LEU A 126 20.43 10.91 -4.98
C LEU A 126 19.43 10.11 -4.13
N PRO A 127 19.68 8.81 -3.84
CA PRO A 127 18.82 8.05 -2.95
C PRO A 127 18.93 8.60 -1.52
N PHE A 128 17.81 8.72 -0.82
CA PHE A 128 17.80 9.19 0.57
C PHE A 128 16.73 8.53 1.45
N GLY A 129 15.88 7.67 0.89
CA GLY A 129 14.93 6.88 1.66
C GLY A 129 14.26 5.81 0.82
N GLY A 130 13.42 5.00 1.45
CA GLY A 130 12.71 3.88 0.81
C GLY A 130 12.43 2.77 1.80
N PHE A 131 12.35 1.54 1.28
CA PHE A 131 12.21 0.32 2.07
C PHE A 131 12.80 -0.86 1.32
N GLU A 132 13.70 -1.58 2.00
CA GLU A 132 14.41 -2.74 1.47
C GLU A 132 14.99 -2.46 0.06
N TYR A 133 14.88 -3.42 -0.85
CA TYR A 133 15.33 -3.29 -2.24
C TYR A 133 14.18 -3.01 -3.22
N LEU A 134 12.93 -2.98 -2.76
CA LEU A 134 11.74 -2.89 -3.59
C LEU A 134 11.29 -1.46 -3.86
N ASP A 135 11.46 -0.54 -2.91
CA ASP A 135 11.01 0.84 -3.00
C ASP A 135 12.17 1.80 -2.68
N ARG A 136 12.36 2.82 -3.53
CA ARG A 136 13.42 3.83 -3.37
C ARG A 136 12.90 5.23 -3.63
N VAL A 137 13.32 6.19 -2.81
CA VAL A 137 12.99 7.61 -2.90
C VAL A 137 14.26 8.41 -3.16
N TYR A 138 14.20 9.26 -4.19
CA TYR A 138 15.32 10.03 -4.69
C TYR A 138 15.04 11.52 -4.68
N ALA A 139 16.08 12.31 -4.45
CA ALA A 139 16.09 13.72 -4.82
C ALA A 139 16.78 13.89 -6.17
N VAL A 140 16.14 14.61 -7.08
CA VAL A 140 16.75 15.00 -8.36
C VAL A 140 17.82 16.05 -8.10
N VAL A 141 19.09 15.67 -8.27
CA VAL A 141 20.26 16.53 -8.03
C VAL A 141 20.86 17.08 -9.33
N GLU A 142 20.44 16.55 -10.48
CA GLU A 142 20.83 17.10 -11.77
C GLU A 142 20.39 18.56 -11.92
N PRO A 143 21.27 19.47 -12.40
CA PRO A 143 20.88 20.84 -12.68
C PRO A 143 19.82 20.90 -13.78
N GLY A 144 18.69 21.52 -13.50
CA GLY A 144 17.62 21.69 -14.49
C GLY A 144 16.29 22.08 -13.87
N PRO A 145 15.21 22.14 -14.66
CA PRO A 145 13.87 22.52 -14.19
C PRO A 145 13.30 21.58 -13.12
N GLN A 146 13.76 20.33 -13.09
CA GLN A 146 13.32 19.30 -12.14
C GLN A 146 14.25 19.18 -10.92
N HIS A 147 15.29 20.01 -10.83
CA HIS A 147 16.21 20.01 -9.70
C HIS A 147 15.44 20.20 -8.39
N GLY A 148 15.64 19.30 -7.43
CA GLY A 148 14.94 19.30 -6.15
C GLY A 148 13.62 18.52 -6.13
N HIS A 149 13.12 18.06 -7.28
CA HIS A 149 11.98 17.15 -7.31
C HIS A 149 12.29 15.88 -6.53
N ILE A 150 11.27 15.32 -5.89
CA ILE A 150 11.34 14.03 -5.22
C ILE A 150 10.64 12.99 -6.07
N THR A 151 11.33 11.89 -6.37
CA THR A 151 10.80 10.79 -7.17
C THR A 151 10.82 9.50 -6.36
N ALA A 152 9.87 8.62 -6.64
CA ALA A 152 9.84 7.26 -6.15
C ALA A 152 10.09 6.30 -7.31
N TRP A 153 10.87 5.26 -7.06
CA TRP A 153 10.96 4.07 -7.89
C TRP A 153 10.40 2.88 -7.12
N LYS A 154 9.71 1.99 -7.82
CA LYS A 154 9.19 0.72 -7.31
C LYS A 154 9.57 -0.41 -8.25
N GLN A 155 10.06 -1.51 -7.68
CA GLN A 155 10.42 -2.71 -8.44
C GLN A 155 9.17 -3.39 -9.01
N GLY A 156 9.26 -3.85 -10.26
CA GLY A 156 8.30 -4.81 -10.81
C GLY A 156 8.35 -6.16 -10.08
N LEU A 157 7.18 -6.65 -9.65
CA LEU A 157 7.00 -7.94 -9.01
C LEU A 157 6.62 -9.04 -10.01
N PRO A 158 6.85 -10.32 -9.70
CA PRO A 158 6.50 -11.43 -10.58
C PRO A 158 5.01 -11.43 -10.99
N PRO A 159 4.67 -11.91 -12.21
CA PRO A 159 3.27 -11.97 -12.69
C PRO A 159 2.28 -12.75 -11.81
N ALA A 160 2.77 -13.59 -10.91
CA ALA A 160 1.94 -14.33 -9.96
C ALA A 160 1.30 -13.43 -8.88
N TRP A 161 1.81 -12.21 -8.69
CA TRP A 161 1.29 -11.25 -7.72
C TRP A 161 0.19 -10.43 -8.37
N THR A 162 -1.05 -10.93 -8.35
CA THR A 162 -2.19 -10.29 -9.00
C THR A 162 -2.31 -8.82 -8.58
N HIS A 163 -2.58 -7.97 -9.57
CA HIS A 163 -2.67 -6.51 -9.45
C HIS A 163 -1.40 -5.75 -9.11
N ALA A 164 -0.29 -6.42 -8.80
CA ALA A 164 0.97 -5.73 -8.57
C ALA A 164 1.52 -5.07 -9.84
N LEU A 165 2.37 -4.07 -9.65
CA LEU A 165 3.25 -3.58 -10.70
C LEU A 165 4.21 -4.70 -11.14
N HIS A 166 4.30 -4.99 -12.45
CA HIS A 166 5.15 -6.09 -12.98
C HIS A 166 6.41 -5.62 -13.72
N GLU A 167 6.50 -4.33 -14.00
CA GLU A 167 7.67 -3.68 -14.56
C GLU A 167 8.04 -2.51 -13.65
N ASP A 168 9.32 -2.19 -13.55
CA ASP A 168 9.76 -1.07 -12.73
C ASP A 168 8.99 0.22 -13.04
N GLY A 169 8.56 0.90 -11.98
CA GLY A 169 7.78 2.12 -12.05
C GLY A 169 8.57 3.28 -11.48
N VAL A 170 8.46 4.45 -12.11
CA VAL A 170 8.99 5.71 -11.56
C VAL A 170 7.90 6.76 -11.61
N SER A 171 7.74 7.50 -10.50
CA SER A 171 6.80 8.62 -10.43
C SER A 171 7.39 9.77 -9.62
N THR A 172 6.99 11.00 -9.95
CA THR A 172 7.33 12.17 -9.13
C THR A 172 6.35 12.23 -7.96
N ILE A 173 6.87 12.20 -6.73
CA ILE A 173 6.07 12.40 -5.51
C ILE A 173 5.63 13.86 -5.44
N ALA A 174 6.60 14.78 -5.53
CA ALA A 174 6.36 16.21 -5.44
C ALA A 174 7.51 17.03 -6.06
N PRO A 175 7.28 18.33 -6.35
CA PRO A 175 8.32 19.22 -6.86
C PRO A 175 9.43 19.55 -5.85
N ASP A 176 9.22 19.30 -4.57
CA ASP A 176 10.21 19.49 -3.51
C ASP A 176 9.98 18.54 -2.33
N LEU A 177 10.94 18.50 -1.41
CA LEU A 177 10.90 17.62 -0.24
C LEU A 177 9.73 17.91 0.70
N ARG A 178 9.35 19.18 0.90
CA ARG A 178 8.23 19.51 1.79
C ARG A 178 6.92 19.02 1.20
N GLY A 179 6.74 19.17 -0.11
CA GLY A 179 5.62 18.59 -0.83
C GLY A 179 5.59 17.07 -0.76
N ALA A 180 6.76 16.41 -0.79
CA ALA A 180 6.85 14.95 -0.67
C ALA A 180 6.43 14.46 0.72
N PHE A 181 6.88 15.15 1.78
CA PHE A 181 6.40 14.88 3.14
C PHE A 181 4.91 15.20 3.31
N ALA A 182 4.39 16.24 2.66
CA ALA A 182 2.96 16.54 2.66
C ALA A 182 2.10 15.47 1.95
N ALA A 183 2.70 14.69 1.04
CA ALA A 183 2.03 13.57 0.37
C ALA A 183 1.91 12.32 1.25
N LEU A 184 2.75 12.18 2.29
CA LEU A 184 2.62 11.14 3.31
C LEU A 184 1.33 11.36 4.11
N HIS A 185 0.52 10.33 4.31
CA HIS A 185 -0.77 10.46 4.99
C HIS A 185 -1.11 9.21 5.80
N LEU A 186 -2.25 9.24 6.47
CA LEU A 186 -2.85 8.08 7.11
C LEU A 186 -4.21 7.82 6.43
N ASP A 187 -4.37 6.65 5.82
CA ASP A 187 -5.64 6.23 5.20
C ASP A 187 -6.71 5.90 6.24
N GLU A 188 -6.30 5.43 7.42
CA GLU A 188 -7.20 5.13 8.54
C GLU A 188 -6.71 5.71 9.88
N ASN A 189 -7.55 5.62 10.90
CA ASN A 189 -7.18 6.08 12.24
C ASN A 189 -6.30 5.02 12.92
N PRO A 190 -5.02 5.30 13.22
CA PRO A 190 -4.14 4.32 13.86
C PRO A 190 -4.57 3.97 15.29
N LEU A 191 -5.45 4.77 15.91
CA LEU A 191 -6.02 4.50 17.23
C LEU A 191 -7.30 3.66 17.19
N ALA A 192 -7.84 3.41 16.00
CA ALA A 192 -9.02 2.58 15.77
C ALA A 192 -8.89 1.89 14.39
N PRO A 193 -7.88 1.03 14.22
CA PRO A 193 -7.59 0.40 12.93
C PRO A 193 -8.69 -0.60 12.54
N THR A 194 -8.89 -0.75 11.24
CA THR A 194 -9.82 -1.72 10.64
C THR A 194 -9.11 -2.96 10.10
N SER A 195 -7.77 -2.93 10.03
CA SER A 195 -6.91 -4.04 9.62
C SER A 195 -5.90 -4.41 10.71
N ASP A 196 -5.38 -5.64 10.64
CA ASP A 196 -4.30 -6.12 11.50
C ASP A 196 -2.95 -5.43 11.22
N TYR A 197 -2.78 -4.91 10.00
CA TYR A 197 -1.60 -4.18 9.56
C TYR A 197 -2.01 -2.81 9.04
N PHE A 198 -1.49 -1.75 9.66
CA PHE A 198 -1.86 -0.37 9.35
C PHE A 198 -0.70 0.60 9.60
N SER A 199 -0.67 1.67 8.81
CA SER A 199 0.27 2.78 9.01
C SER A 199 0.03 3.47 10.36
N GLY A 200 1.10 3.63 11.13
CA GLY A 200 1.08 4.15 12.50
C GLY A 200 1.31 3.09 13.58
N GLN A 201 1.20 1.80 13.26
CA GLN A 201 1.45 0.72 14.20
C GLN A 201 2.89 0.73 14.75
N ALA A 202 3.89 0.94 13.89
CA ALA A 202 5.30 0.93 14.28
C ALA A 202 5.66 2.17 15.11
N LEU A 203 5.10 3.34 14.79
CA LEU A 203 5.25 4.55 15.60
C LEU A 203 4.62 4.37 16.99
N LEU A 204 3.38 3.89 17.05
CA LEU A 204 2.69 3.71 18.34
C LEU A 204 3.45 2.73 19.25
N GLN A 205 3.91 1.60 18.70
CA GLN A 205 4.76 0.67 19.44
C GLN A 205 6.06 1.34 19.93
N TYR A 206 6.72 2.12 19.07
CA TYR A 206 7.94 2.84 19.46
C TYR A 206 7.68 3.82 20.61
N LEU A 207 6.56 4.55 20.58
CA LEU A 207 6.21 5.51 21.62
C LEU A 207 5.86 4.82 22.93
N ASP A 208 5.14 3.70 22.88
CA ASP A 208 4.86 2.88 24.05
C ASP A 208 6.16 2.40 24.72
N ASP A 209 7.12 1.91 23.94
CA ASP A 209 8.44 1.51 24.43
C ASP A 209 9.18 2.71 25.05
N ARG A 210 9.13 3.89 24.42
CA ARG A 210 9.74 5.13 24.97
C ARG A 210 9.09 5.58 26.27
N HIS A 211 7.78 5.42 26.40
CA HIS A 211 7.07 5.73 27.64
C HIS A 211 7.46 4.76 28.76
N GLN A 212 7.39 3.46 28.49
CA GLN A 212 7.59 2.40 29.48
C GLN A 212 9.05 2.29 29.95
N ASP A 213 10.00 2.32 29.03
CA ASP A 213 11.40 1.99 29.31
C ASP A 213 12.32 3.22 29.41
N HIS A 214 11.89 4.35 28.84
CA HIS A 214 12.74 5.53 28.72
C HIS A 214 12.16 6.79 29.39
N GLY A 215 10.94 6.73 29.93
CA GLY A 215 10.34 7.80 30.73
C GLY A 215 9.79 8.97 29.91
N LEU A 216 9.37 8.73 28.65
CA LEU A 216 8.62 9.73 27.90
C LEU A 216 7.32 10.06 28.65
N ASP A 217 7.06 11.34 28.88
CA ASP A 217 5.85 11.80 29.57
C ASP A 217 4.58 11.45 28.76
N LEU A 218 3.55 10.98 29.46
CA LEU A 218 2.31 10.50 28.82
C LEU A 218 1.54 11.63 28.14
N ASP A 219 1.49 12.83 28.73
CA ASP A 219 0.79 13.97 28.13
C ASP A 219 1.51 14.43 26.86
N LEU A 220 2.86 14.40 26.86
CA LEU A 220 3.66 14.68 25.66
C LEU A 220 3.48 13.62 24.57
N MET A 221 3.41 12.34 24.95
CA MET A 221 3.12 11.24 24.04
C MET A 221 1.74 11.40 23.38
N ASP A 222 0.69 11.63 24.18
CA ASP A 222 -0.68 11.84 23.70
C ASP A 222 -0.77 13.06 22.76
N LYS A 223 -0.01 14.12 23.07
CA LYS A 223 0.10 15.30 22.21
C LYS A 223 0.79 14.98 20.88
N LEU A 224 1.86 14.18 20.89
CA LEU A 224 2.53 13.71 19.67
C LEU A 224 1.62 12.84 18.83
N VAL A 225 0.89 11.90 19.43
CA VAL A 225 -0.11 11.06 18.74
C VAL A 225 -1.21 11.94 18.14
N SER A 226 -1.70 12.93 18.88
CA SER A 226 -2.69 13.89 18.37
C SER A 226 -2.18 14.70 17.18
N PHE A 227 -0.90 15.10 17.19
CA PHE A 227 -0.23 15.74 16.06
C PHE A 227 -0.09 14.78 14.86
N TYR A 228 0.33 13.54 15.12
CA TYR A 228 0.49 12.51 14.10
C TYR A 228 -0.80 12.22 13.34
N CYS A 229 -1.91 12.09 14.06
CA CYS A 229 -3.24 11.87 13.49
C CYS A 229 -3.74 13.04 12.62
N GLN A 230 -3.08 14.21 12.61
CA GLN A 230 -3.41 15.28 11.66
C GLN A 230 -3.05 14.93 10.22
N ALA A 231 -2.19 13.92 10.00
CA ALA A 231 -1.89 13.39 8.67
C ALA A 231 -3.04 12.53 8.08
N MET A 232 -4.10 12.28 8.86
CA MET A 232 -5.30 11.62 8.35
C MET A 232 -5.96 12.43 7.23
N ILE A 233 -6.36 11.74 6.17
CA ILE A 233 -7.10 12.36 5.07
C ILE A 233 -8.52 12.73 5.55
N ASP A 234 -8.83 14.02 5.60
CA ASP A 234 -10.19 14.49 5.82
C ASP A 234 -11.01 14.46 4.52
N TRP A 235 -11.67 13.33 4.29
CA TRP A 235 -12.61 13.18 3.19
C TRP A 235 -14.06 13.58 3.53
N ARG A 236 -14.40 13.67 4.82
CA ARG A 236 -15.76 13.98 5.28
C ARG A 236 -16.13 15.43 4.97
N THR A 237 -15.21 16.36 5.19
CA THR A 237 -15.46 17.78 4.89
C THR A 237 -15.71 18.01 3.39
N PRO A 238 -14.85 17.54 2.46
CA PRO A 238 -15.12 17.69 1.03
C PRO A 238 -16.37 16.95 0.54
N LEU A 239 -16.74 15.85 1.19
CA LEU A 239 -17.99 15.12 0.89
C LEU A 239 -19.21 15.98 1.26
N ALA A 240 -19.26 16.49 2.49
CA ALA A 240 -20.33 17.36 2.97
C ALA A 240 -20.46 18.65 2.15
N ASP A 241 -19.33 19.21 1.70
CA ASP A 241 -19.29 20.41 0.87
C ASP A 241 -19.58 20.14 -0.62
N GLY A 242 -19.73 18.88 -1.03
CA GLY A 242 -19.97 18.49 -2.42
C GLY A 242 -18.79 18.75 -3.36
N THR A 243 -17.57 18.82 -2.82
CA THR A 243 -16.33 19.10 -3.55
C THR A 243 -15.45 17.87 -3.76
N LEU A 244 -15.73 16.75 -3.06
CA LEU A 244 -14.93 15.53 -3.06
C LEU A 244 -14.55 15.02 -4.46
N ARG A 245 -15.47 15.08 -5.43
CA ARG A 245 -15.22 14.64 -6.82
C ARG A 245 -14.06 15.35 -7.54
N ARG A 246 -13.62 16.51 -7.02
CA ARG A 246 -12.49 17.28 -7.56
C ARG A 246 -11.15 16.93 -6.89
N LEU A 247 -11.17 16.04 -5.90
CA LEU A 247 -10.03 15.63 -5.09
C LEU A 247 -9.86 14.11 -5.19
N PRO A 248 -9.27 13.58 -6.28
CA PRO A 248 -9.23 12.13 -6.54
C PRO A 248 -8.57 11.30 -5.42
N ALA A 249 -7.47 11.80 -4.85
CA ALA A 249 -6.79 11.11 -3.74
C ALA A 249 -7.69 11.04 -2.49
N THR A 250 -8.37 12.14 -2.16
CA THR A 250 -9.30 12.21 -1.03
C THR A 250 -10.55 11.35 -1.26
N ALA A 251 -11.05 11.30 -2.49
CA ALA A 251 -12.16 10.43 -2.86
C ALA A 251 -11.79 8.94 -2.74
N ARG A 252 -10.55 8.57 -3.11
CA ARG A 252 -10.02 7.22 -2.92
C ARG A 252 -9.98 6.84 -1.45
N ALA A 253 -9.48 7.71 -0.57
CA ALA A 253 -9.46 7.44 0.87
C ALA A 253 -10.88 7.19 1.42
N ALA A 254 -11.87 7.98 0.98
CA ALA A 254 -13.28 7.75 1.37
C ALA A 254 -13.80 6.39 0.89
N LEU A 255 -13.49 6.01 -0.35
CA LEU A 255 -13.88 4.72 -0.92
C LEU A 255 -13.20 3.55 -0.22
N HIS A 256 -11.90 3.66 0.08
CA HIS A 256 -11.16 2.64 0.83
C HIS A 256 -11.74 2.47 2.24
N HIS A 257 -12.14 3.55 2.90
CA HIS A 257 -12.84 3.48 4.17
C HIS A 257 -14.19 2.76 4.05
N ALA A 258 -14.99 3.09 3.03
CA ALA A 258 -16.26 2.42 2.77
C ALA A 258 -16.09 0.91 2.55
N ILE A 259 -15.07 0.51 1.78
CA ILE A 259 -14.74 -0.90 1.56
C ILE A 259 -14.26 -1.57 2.86
N ALA A 260 -13.34 -0.95 3.59
CA ALA A 260 -12.79 -1.53 4.82
C ALA A 260 -13.85 -1.74 5.92
N THR A 261 -14.91 -0.94 5.91
CA THR A 261 -16.02 -1.03 6.87
C THR A 261 -17.26 -1.74 6.30
N ASP A 262 -17.17 -2.28 5.09
CA ASP A 262 -18.28 -2.87 4.32
C ASP A 262 -19.54 -1.96 4.26
N ASP A 263 -19.33 -0.64 4.17
CA ASP A 263 -20.37 0.39 4.25
C ASP A 263 -20.96 0.71 2.87
N ALA A 264 -22.05 0.02 2.54
CA ALA A 264 -22.81 0.26 1.31
C ALA A 264 -23.49 1.64 1.24
N ASP A 265 -23.87 2.22 2.38
CA ASP A 265 -24.53 3.53 2.41
C ASP A 265 -23.52 4.62 2.06
N LEU A 266 -22.29 4.53 2.56
CA LEU A 266 -21.20 5.42 2.18
C LEU A 266 -20.85 5.28 0.69
N VAL A 267 -20.80 4.06 0.13
CA VAL A 267 -20.61 3.87 -1.32
C VAL A 267 -21.70 4.60 -2.12
N ALA A 268 -22.97 4.48 -1.70
CA ALA A 268 -24.08 5.16 -2.35
C ALA A 268 -23.98 6.69 -2.23
N GLU A 269 -23.53 7.21 -1.09
CA GLU A 269 -23.28 8.65 -0.88
C GLU A 269 -22.16 9.16 -1.79
N LEU A 270 -21.05 8.43 -1.91
CA LEU A 270 -19.95 8.77 -2.82
C LEU A 270 -20.41 8.81 -4.27
N ALA A 271 -21.21 7.83 -4.70
CA ALA A 271 -21.81 7.81 -6.03
C ALA A 271 -22.73 9.03 -6.25
N ALA A 272 -23.57 9.36 -5.27
CA ALA A 272 -24.46 10.53 -5.33
C ALA A 272 -23.70 11.86 -5.37
N ALA A 273 -22.51 11.92 -4.74
CA ALA A 273 -21.60 13.07 -4.81
C ALA A 273 -20.90 13.21 -6.19
N GLY A 274 -21.05 12.21 -7.06
CA GLY A 274 -20.43 12.15 -8.39
C GLY A 274 -18.96 11.76 -8.36
N VAL A 275 -18.54 10.99 -7.34
CA VAL A 275 -17.23 10.32 -7.33
C VAL A 275 -17.25 9.25 -8.42
N SER A 276 -16.24 9.24 -9.30
CA SER A 276 -16.06 8.17 -10.28
C SER A 276 -15.39 6.97 -9.61
N PHE A 277 -15.89 5.77 -9.93
CA PHE A 277 -15.30 4.49 -9.53
C PHE A 277 -14.46 3.88 -10.66
N ASP A 278 -14.13 4.66 -11.68
CA ASP A 278 -13.33 4.21 -12.81
C ASP A 278 -11.84 4.18 -12.47
N GLY A 279 -11.16 3.21 -13.06
CA GLY A 279 -9.71 3.05 -12.92
C GLY A 279 -9.28 2.38 -11.61
N PRO A 280 -7.97 2.12 -11.50
CA PRO A 280 -7.46 1.34 -10.38
C PRO A 280 -7.53 2.09 -9.06
N GLN A 281 -7.71 1.30 -7.99
CA GLN A 281 -7.71 1.76 -6.61
C GLN A 281 -6.48 1.24 -5.84
N GLN A 282 -6.04 0.02 -6.14
CA GLN A 282 -4.85 -0.60 -5.54
C GLN A 282 -4.14 -1.48 -6.57
N GLY A 283 -2.91 -1.13 -6.91
CA GLY A 283 -2.22 -1.70 -8.06
C GLY A 283 -3.03 -1.49 -9.34
N SER A 284 -3.33 -2.55 -10.06
CA SER A 284 -4.30 -2.54 -11.18
C SER A 284 -5.74 -2.88 -10.78
N ALA A 285 -6.00 -3.20 -9.51
CA ALA A 285 -7.31 -3.65 -9.01
C ALA A 285 -8.35 -2.53 -9.08
N LEU A 286 -9.55 -2.86 -9.58
CA LEU A 286 -10.70 -1.96 -9.55
C LEU A 286 -11.31 -1.91 -8.14
N ALA A 287 -12.17 -0.93 -7.89
CA ALA A 287 -12.88 -0.81 -6.62
C ALA A 287 -13.66 -2.10 -6.25
N THR A 288 -14.26 -2.76 -7.24
CA THR A 288 -14.97 -4.02 -7.06
C THR A 288 -14.03 -5.16 -6.69
N ASP A 289 -12.83 -5.22 -7.29
CA ASP A 289 -11.84 -6.26 -7.01
C ASP A 289 -11.30 -6.12 -5.59
N VAL A 290 -11.01 -4.88 -5.16
CA VAL A 290 -10.59 -4.57 -3.79
C VAL A 290 -11.68 -4.95 -2.79
N ALA A 291 -12.95 -4.65 -3.07
CA ALA A 291 -14.05 -4.99 -2.19
C ALA A 291 -14.27 -6.51 -2.08
N ILE A 292 -14.23 -7.23 -3.21
CA ILE A 292 -14.37 -8.69 -3.24
C ILE A 292 -13.21 -9.37 -2.50
N GLY A 293 -11.97 -8.95 -2.75
CA GLY A 293 -10.79 -9.54 -2.10
C GLY A 293 -10.69 -9.28 -0.60
N LYS A 294 -11.46 -8.31 -0.07
CA LYS A 294 -11.59 -8.02 1.37
C LYS A 294 -12.87 -8.62 1.97
N ASP A 295 -13.62 -9.43 1.22
CA ASP A 295 -14.93 -9.95 1.60
C ASP A 295 -15.97 -8.87 1.98
N ALA A 296 -15.76 -7.63 1.53
CA ALA A 296 -16.66 -6.50 1.72
C ALA A 296 -17.82 -6.56 0.72
N PHE A 297 -18.64 -7.61 0.83
CA PHE A 297 -19.67 -7.94 -0.15
C PHE A 297 -20.83 -6.95 -0.19
N THR A 298 -21.11 -6.25 0.90
CA THR A 298 -22.16 -5.21 0.94
C THR A 298 -21.69 -3.98 0.15
N ALA A 299 -20.45 -3.54 0.36
CA ALA A 299 -19.80 -2.48 -0.41
C ALA A 299 -19.64 -2.88 -1.89
N ALA A 300 -19.21 -4.12 -2.18
CA ALA A 300 -19.10 -4.63 -3.55
C ALA A 300 -20.44 -4.59 -4.30
N MET A 301 -21.54 -5.00 -3.66
CA MET A 301 -22.88 -4.90 -4.23
C MET A 301 -23.27 -3.44 -4.50
N ALA A 302 -22.98 -2.52 -3.58
CA ALA A 302 -23.26 -1.10 -3.75
C ALA A 302 -22.46 -0.50 -4.91
N LEU A 303 -21.19 -0.88 -5.07
CA LEU A 303 -20.34 -0.47 -6.18
C LEU A 303 -20.90 -0.92 -7.53
N VAL A 304 -21.26 -2.20 -7.65
CA VAL A 304 -21.87 -2.75 -8.86
C VAL A 304 -23.19 -2.02 -9.19
N ARG A 305 -24.04 -1.76 -8.19
CA ARG A 305 -25.29 -1.00 -8.38
C ARG A 305 -25.06 0.45 -8.79
N ALA A 306 -23.99 1.05 -8.31
CA ALA A 306 -23.58 2.40 -8.69
C ALA A 306 -22.90 2.45 -10.08
N GLY A 307 -22.72 1.32 -10.74
CA GLY A 307 -22.13 1.22 -12.08
C GLY A 307 -20.61 1.21 -12.08
N ALA A 308 -19.97 0.85 -10.97
CA ALA A 308 -18.52 0.61 -10.95
C ALA A 308 -18.15 -0.50 -11.96
N PRO A 309 -17.04 -0.37 -12.69
CA PRO A 309 -16.58 -1.42 -13.61
C PRO A 309 -16.30 -2.73 -12.87
N VAL A 310 -16.65 -3.86 -13.49
CA VAL A 310 -16.38 -5.21 -12.97
C VAL A 310 -15.36 -5.88 -13.89
N ALA A 311 -14.26 -6.38 -13.32
CA ALA A 311 -13.26 -7.13 -14.06
C ALA A 311 -13.81 -8.49 -14.54
N ALA A 312 -13.35 -8.94 -15.72
CA ALA A 312 -13.75 -10.23 -16.27
C ALA A 312 -13.43 -11.40 -15.33
N ASP A 313 -12.35 -11.30 -14.58
CA ASP A 313 -11.88 -12.32 -13.64
C ASP A 313 -12.28 -12.05 -12.17
N ALA A 314 -13.16 -11.08 -11.89
CA ALA A 314 -13.56 -10.69 -10.54
C ALA A 314 -14.03 -11.88 -9.66
N LEU A 315 -14.67 -12.88 -10.25
CA LEU A 315 -15.14 -14.08 -9.53
C LEU A 315 -14.03 -15.00 -9.05
N ARG A 316 -12.79 -14.84 -9.54
CA ARG A 316 -11.62 -15.62 -9.07
C ARG A 316 -11.07 -15.12 -7.74
N ASN A 317 -11.34 -13.86 -7.39
CA ASN A 317 -10.82 -13.22 -6.19
C ASN A 317 -11.74 -13.40 -4.97
N VAL A 318 -12.82 -14.18 -5.09
CA VAL A 318 -13.75 -14.46 -3.99
C VAL A 318 -13.10 -15.43 -3.01
N ASP A 319 -12.93 -14.98 -1.76
CA ASP A 319 -12.33 -15.79 -0.69
C ASP A 319 -13.28 -16.05 0.50
N GLY A 320 -14.51 -15.52 0.42
CA GLY A 320 -15.58 -15.70 1.40
C GLY A 320 -16.92 -16.18 0.82
N GLN A 321 -17.95 -16.23 1.69
CA GLN A 321 -19.30 -16.67 1.34
C GLN A 321 -20.08 -15.61 0.54
N ILE A 322 -19.79 -15.52 -0.76
CA ILE A 322 -20.50 -14.60 -1.65
C ILE A 322 -21.98 -14.96 -1.81
N SER A 323 -22.86 -13.94 -1.76
CA SER A 323 -24.29 -14.12 -1.96
C SER A 323 -24.67 -14.39 -3.43
N PRO A 324 -25.71 -15.20 -3.69
CA PRO A 324 -26.22 -15.43 -5.06
C PRO A 324 -26.60 -14.13 -5.80
N GLU A 325 -27.10 -13.15 -5.05
CA GLU A 325 -27.45 -11.83 -5.58
C GLU A 325 -26.22 -11.10 -6.09
N LEU A 326 -25.11 -11.08 -5.32
CA LEU A 326 -23.87 -10.44 -5.75
C LEU A 326 -23.24 -11.19 -6.93
N THR A 327 -23.21 -12.52 -6.89
CA THR A 327 -22.74 -13.34 -8.02
C THR A 327 -23.50 -13.03 -9.30
N SER A 328 -24.82 -12.95 -9.23
CA SER A 328 -25.65 -12.59 -10.39
C SER A 328 -25.36 -11.18 -10.89
N ALA A 329 -25.16 -10.23 -9.98
CA ALA A 329 -24.84 -8.85 -10.32
C ALA A 329 -23.46 -8.73 -11.00
N LEU A 330 -22.45 -9.45 -10.53
CA LEU A 330 -21.12 -9.48 -11.13
C LEU A 330 -21.16 -10.05 -12.55
N LEU A 331 -21.82 -11.21 -12.74
CA LEU A 331 -22.00 -11.82 -14.06
C LEU A 331 -22.73 -10.89 -15.03
N ALA A 332 -23.78 -10.21 -14.57
CA ALA A 332 -24.55 -9.27 -15.38
C ALA A 332 -23.76 -8.02 -15.79
N ASN A 333 -22.69 -7.68 -15.06
CA ASN A 333 -21.88 -6.48 -15.27
C ASN A 333 -20.48 -6.77 -15.84
N GLY A 334 -20.23 -7.99 -16.34
CA GLY A 334 -19.05 -8.30 -17.14
C GLY A 334 -18.11 -9.35 -16.57
N ALA A 335 -18.36 -9.88 -15.36
CA ALA A 335 -17.58 -11.01 -14.87
C ALA A 335 -17.81 -12.25 -15.74
N GLU A 336 -16.74 -12.91 -16.14
CA GLU A 336 -16.79 -14.14 -16.94
C GLU A 336 -16.95 -15.36 -16.03
N PRO A 337 -17.92 -16.25 -16.31
CA PRO A 337 -18.07 -17.46 -15.54
C PRO A 337 -16.90 -18.41 -15.85
N SER A 338 -16.34 -19.04 -14.81
CA SER A 338 -15.25 -20.00 -14.96
C SER A 338 -15.41 -21.16 -13.99
N VAL A 339 -14.87 -22.32 -14.36
CA VAL A 339 -14.92 -23.51 -13.52
C VAL A 339 -14.12 -23.33 -12.23
N GLY A 340 -12.99 -22.60 -12.29
CA GLY A 340 -12.24 -22.22 -11.11
C GLY A 340 -13.09 -21.43 -10.11
N ALA A 341 -13.89 -20.47 -10.58
CA ALA A 341 -14.80 -19.71 -9.72
C ALA A 341 -15.90 -20.58 -9.07
N ILE A 342 -16.39 -21.61 -9.76
CA ILE A 342 -17.32 -22.61 -9.18
C ILE A 342 -16.65 -23.31 -7.99
N VAL A 343 -15.42 -23.80 -8.20
CA VAL A 343 -14.64 -24.53 -7.18
C VAL A 343 -14.33 -23.63 -5.99
N HIS A 344 -13.91 -22.38 -6.22
CA HIS A 344 -13.66 -21.40 -5.15
C HIS A 344 -14.93 -21.10 -4.35
N CYS A 345 -16.05 -20.78 -5.00
CA CYS A 345 -17.32 -20.54 -4.30
C CYS A 345 -17.77 -21.76 -3.50
N ALA A 346 -17.64 -22.97 -4.06
CA ALA A 346 -17.97 -24.20 -3.36
C ALA A 346 -17.08 -24.41 -2.12
N ALA A 347 -15.76 -24.23 -2.24
CA ALA A 347 -14.82 -24.33 -1.13
C ALA A 347 -15.10 -23.29 -0.03
N CYS A 348 -15.47 -22.07 -0.42
CA CYS A 348 -15.83 -21.01 0.53
C CYS A 348 -17.21 -21.23 1.18
N GLY A 349 -17.95 -22.29 0.83
CA GLY A 349 -19.27 -22.58 1.42
C GLY A 349 -20.42 -21.78 0.80
N ALA A 350 -20.28 -21.32 -0.45
CA ALA A 350 -21.31 -20.61 -1.21
C ALA A 350 -21.89 -21.48 -2.36
N PRO A 351 -22.58 -22.60 -2.06
CA PRO A 351 -23.02 -23.55 -3.07
C PRO A 351 -24.03 -22.95 -4.06
N ALA A 352 -24.95 -22.10 -3.60
CA ALA A 352 -25.93 -21.47 -4.48
C ALA A 352 -25.27 -20.56 -5.53
N SER A 353 -24.23 -19.83 -5.13
CA SER A 353 -23.41 -19.02 -6.03
C SER A 353 -22.60 -19.89 -7.00
N ALA A 354 -22.05 -21.02 -6.53
CA ALA A 354 -21.37 -21.99 -7.38
C ALA A 354 -22.30 -22.58 -8.46
N HIS A 355 -23.56 -22.91 -8.11
CA HIS A 355 -24.58 -23.36 -9.08
C HIS A 355 -24.92 -22.27 -10.11
N LEU A 356 -25.06 -21.01 -9.70
CA LEU A 356 -25.28 -19.90 -10.63
C LEU A 356 -24.14 -19.74 -11.64
N ILE A 357 -22.89 -19.84 -11.18
CA ILE A 357 -21.72 -19.78 -12.06
C ILE A 357 -21.68 -21.00 -12.99
N ALA A 358 -22.05 -22.19 -12.50
CA ALA A 358 -22.15 -23.39 -13.34
C ALA A 358 -23.16 -23.24 -14.47
N ASP A 359 -24.35 -22.70 -14.17
CA ASP A 359 -25.37 -22.42 -15.18
C ASP A 359 -24.86 -21.41 -16.22
N ALA A 360 -24.16 -20.36 -15.78
CA ALA A 360 -23.55 -19.38 -16.67
C ALA A 360 -22.42 -19.97 -17.54
N CYS A 361 -21.58 -20.84 -16.98
CA CYS A 361 -20.56 -21.61 -17.72
C CYS A 361 -21.21 -22.47 -18.81
N ALA A 362 -22.29 -23.19 -18.49
CA ALA A 362 -23.00 -24.02 -19.45
C ALA A 362 -23.62 -23.17 -20.59
N GLN A 363 -24.16 -22.00 -20.27
CA GLN A 363 -24.67 -21.05 -21.26
C GLN A 363 -23.54 -20.49 -22.17
N ALA A 364 -22.34 -20.34 -21.63
CA ALA A 364 -21.14 -19.95 -22.38
C ALA A 364 -20.53 -21.10 -23.21
N GLY A 365 -21.10 -22.31 -23.18
CA GLY A 365 -20.65 -23.48 -23.93
C GLY A 365 -19.47 -24.23 -23.30
N ILE A 366 -19.19 -23.98 -22.02
CA ILE A 366 -18.15 -24.71 -21.26
C ILE A 366 -18.70 -26.08 -20.85
N ASP A 367 -17.93 -27.15 -21.10
CA ASP A 367 -18.27 -28.49 -20.61
C ASP A 367 -17.96 -28.61 -19.11
N VAL A 368 -18.93 -28.19 -18.29
CA VAL A 368 -18.73 -27.92 -16.86
C VAL A 368 -18.38 -29.18 -16.07
N GLN A 369 -19.06 -30.30 -16.31
CA GLN A 369 -18.92 -31.52 -15.51
C GLN A 369 -17.49 -32.11 -15.50
N PRO A 370 -16.85 -32.39 -16.66
CA PRO A 370 -15.49 -32.90 -16.67
C PRO A 370 -14.47 -31.86 -16.19
N ALA A 371 -14.64 -30.59 -16.55
CA ALA A 371 -13.72 -29.55 -16.11
C ALA A 371 -13.78 -29.33 -14.59
N PHE A 372 -14.99 -29.35 -14.00
CA PHE A 372 -15.19 -29.22 -12.56
C PHE A 372 -14.53 -30.35 -11.79
N ALA A 373 -14.62 -31.59 -12.26
CA ALA A 373 -13.97 -32.72 -11.61
C ALA A 373 -12.43 -32.52 -11.52
N VAL A 374 -11.80 -32.04 -12.60
CA VAL A 374 -10.36 -31.79 -12.65
C VAL A 374 -9.96 -30.67 -11.69
N GLU A 375 -10.62 -29.51 -11.77
CA GLU A 375 -10.31 -28.34 -10.93
C GLU A 375 -10.58 -28.62 -9.44
N ARG A 376 -11.67 -29.32 -9.12
CA ARG A 376 -12.00 -29.74 -7.75
C ARG A 376 -10.90 -30.63 -7.18
N ASP A 377 -10.46 -31.63 -7.94
CA ASP A 377 -9.46 -32.59 -7.45
C ASP A 377 -8.08 -31.93 -7.28
N ALA A 378 -7.74 -30.97 -8.13
CA ALA A 378 -6.53 -30.14 -7.98
C ALA A 378 -6.59 -29.28 -6.71
N MET A 379 -7.67 -28.52 -6.52
CA MET A 379 -7.87 -27.68 -5.32
C MET A 379 -7.90 -28.52 -4.03
N LEU A 380 -8.55 -29.68 -4.04
CA LEU A 380 -8.55 -30.60 -2.89
C LEU A 380 -7.13 -31.08 -2.54
N ALA A 381 -6.32 -31.43 -3.55
CA ALA A 381 -4.95 -31.88 -3.33
C ALA A 381 -4.08 -30.76 -2.73
N GLU A 382 -4.24 -29.53 -3.22
CA GLU A 382 -3.57 -28.33 -2.69
C GLU A 382 -3.96 -28.07 -1.23
N LEU A 383 -5.26 -27.93 -0.94
CA LEU A 383 -5.75 -27.68 0.42
C LEU A 383 -5.32 -28.77 1.41
N GLN A 384 -5.32 -30.04 0.99
CA GLN A 384 -4.88 -31.16 1.83
C GLN A 384 -3.38 -31.12 2.11
N ALA A 385 -2.56 -30.77 1.12
CA ALA A 385 -1.12 -30.60 1.30
C ALA A 385 -0.84 -29.45 2.29
N THR A 386 -1.44 -28.28 2.06
CA THR A 386 -1.29 -27.12 2.95
C THR A 386 -1.78 -27.42 4.37
N LEU A 387 -2.89 -28.15 4.54
CA LEU A 387 -3.37 -28.54 5.87
C LEU A 387 -2.36 -29.43 6.62
N LEU A 388 -1.63 -30.30 5.93
CA LEU A 388 -0.57 -31.11 6.54
C LEU A 388 0.58 -30.23 7.03
N GLU A 389 1.04 -29.31 6.19
CA GLU A 389 2.12 -28.35 6.50
C GLU A 389 1.74 -27.39 7.65
N VAL A 390 0.48 -26.98 7.75
CA VAL A 390 0.01 -26.15 8.86
C VAL A 390 -0.06 -26.95 10.16
N ARG A 391 -0.45 -28.24 10.10
CA ARG A 391 -0.55 -29.09 11.30
C ARG A 391 0.79 -29.54 11.85
N ASP A 392 1.80 -29.70 10.99
CA ASP A 392 3.16 -30.03 11.42
C ASP A 392 4.00 -28.79 11.79
N GLY A 393 3.47 -27.59 11.56
CA GLY A 393 4.07 -26.32 11.91
C GLY A 393 5.16 -25.84 10.93
N SER A 394 5.28 -26.48 9.77
CA SER A 394 6.22 -26.06 8.72
C SER A 394 5.75 -24.83 7.95
N HIS A 395 4.45 -24.55 7.94
CA HIS A 395 3.86 -23.40 7.26
C HIS A 395 2.75 -22.73 8.08
N GLY A 396 2.65 -21.40 8.01
CA GLY A 396 1.52 -20.64 8.55
C GLY A 396 0.56 -20.29 7.44
N HIS A 397 -0.75 -20.43 7.66
CA HIS A 397 -1.79 -20.09 6.68
C HIS A 397 -2.87 -19.24 7.34
N TYR A 398 -3.38 -18.21 6.64
CA TYR A 398 -4.33 -17.23 7.20
C TYR A 398 -5.64 -17.86 7.71
N LEU A 399 -6.13 -18.90 7.03
CA LEU A 399 -7.30 -19.68 7.49
C LEU A 399 -7.03 -20.59 8.70
N GLY A 400 -5.77 -20.86 9.00
CA GLY A 400 -5.37 -21.90 9.96
C GLY A 400 -5.83 -23.31 9.55
N ALA A 401 -5.57 -24.29 10.43
CA ALA A 401 -5.90 -25.69 10.17
C ALA A 401 -7.42 -25.96 10.15
N GLU A 402 -8.20 -25.21 10.92
CA GLU A 402 -9.67 -25.38 10.98
C GLU A 402 -10.33 -24.86 9.71
N GLY A 403 -10.01 -23.65 9.26
CA GLY A 403 -10.58 -23.10 8.03
C GLY A 403 -10.18 -23.87 6.78
N LEU A 404 -8.95 -24.40 6.72
CA LEU A 404 -8.54 -25.32 5.63
C LEU A 404 -9.36 -26.62 5.64
N ALA A 405 -9.61 -27.21 6.81
CA ALA A 405 -10.42 -28.42 6.92
C ALA A 405 -11.88 -28.16 6.51
N GLU A 406 -12.43 -27.01 6.88
CA GLU A 406 -13.78 -26.59 6.50
C GLU A 406 -13.91 -26.40 4.97
N ARG A 407 -12.94 -25.75 4.32
CA ARG A 407 -12.93 -25.61 2.85
C ARG A 407 -12.90 -26.96 2.13
N ILE A 408 -12.10 -27.91 2.63
CA ILE A 408 -12.06 -29.29 2.11
C ILE A 408 -13.44 -29.95 2.27
N GLU A 409 -14.06 -29.85 3.45
CA GLU A 409 -15.38 -30.44 3.71
C GLU A 409 -16.44 -29.86 2.76
N HIS A 410 -16.51 -28.53 2.63
CA HIS A 410 -17.44 -27.87 1.70
C HIS A 410 -17.27 -28.37 0.27
N LEU A 411 -16.02 -28.42 -0.22
CA LEU A 411 -15.73 -28.84 -1.59
C LEU A 411 -16.01 -30.33 -1.82
N GLN A 412 -15.81 -31.19 -0.81
CA GLN A 412 -16.17 -32.61 -0.86
C GLN A 412 -17.68 -32.86 -0.77
N ALA A 413 -18.42 -32.01 -0.06
CA ALA A 413 -19.87 -32.10 0.09
C ALA A 413 -20.62 -31.55 -1.12
N PHE A 414 -20.04 -30.56 -1.82
CA PHE A 414 -20.67 -29.90 -2.96
C PHE A 414 -20.98 -30.87 -4.11
N ARG A 415 -22.14 -30.69 -4.73
CA ARG A 415 -22.62 -31.48 -5.88
C ARG A 415 -23.05 -30.53 -6.97
N LEU A 416 -22.37 -30.62 -8.12
CA LEU A 416 -22.64 -29.85 -9.32
C LEU A 416 -23.97 -30.27 -9.97
#